data_AF-A0A380FAE6-F1
#
_entry.id   AF-A0A380FAE6-F1
#
_cell.length_a   1.000
_cell.length_b   1.000
_cell.length_c   1.000
_cell.angle_alpha   90.00
_cell.angle_beta   90.00
_cell.angle_gamma   90.00
#
_symmetry.space_group_name_H-M   'P 1'
#
loop_
_entity.id
_entity.type
_entity.pdbx_description
1 polymer ?
#
loop_
_entity_poly.entity_id
_entity_poly.type
_entity_poly.pdbx_seq_one_letter_code
_entity_poly.pdbx_strand_id
1 'polypeptide(L)'
;MILRGLQGIFAAAFSPIAITYTTETYPLKKRLTAVSFISTSFMLSGILGQNFSEILISQFDWHIIFFILSSLYICLAIIIFRNVPESPVKNSDVQILKYFSNFKDFAKNRKVLICYFISLTLLTTFISMYAVINEFILSGFYTRR
;
A
#
# COMPACT_ATOMS: atom_id res chain seq x y z
N MET A 1 -18.93 8.85 0.95
CA MET A 1 -18.29 7.72 1.68
C MET A 1 -18.07 6.48 0.81
N ILE A 2 -19.02 6.10 -0.06
CA ILE A 2 -18.90 4.93 -0.95
C ILE A 2 -17.62 4.98 -1.83
N LEU A 3 -17.34 6.12 -2.47
CA LEU A 3 -16.14 6.30 -3.30
C LEU A 3 -14.82 6.12 -2.52
N ARG A 4 -14.78 6.54 -1.26
CA ARG A 4 -13.61 6.33 -0.39
C ARG A 4 -13.44 4.85 0.00
N GLY A 5 -14.55 4.15 0.25
CA GLY A 5 -14.51 2.70 0.47
C GLY A 5 -13.97 1.95 -0.75
N LEU A 6 -14.42 2.34 -1.94
CA LEU A 6 -13.95 1.74 -3.20
C LEU A 6 -12.46 2.00 -3.45
N GLN A 7 -11.99 3.23 -3.20
CA GLN A 7 -10.56 3.56 -3.29
C GLN A 7 -9.72 2.70 -2.33
N GLY A 8 -10.21 2.45 -1.11
CA GLY A 8 -9.55 1.57 -0.15
C GLY A 8 -9.43 0.12 -0.63
N ILE A 9 -10.47 -0.42 -1.26
CA ILE A 9 -10.46 -1.77 -1.83
C ILE A 9 -9.40 -1.90 -2.92
N PHE A 10 -9.36 -0.96 -3.87
CA PHE A 10 -8.36 -0.96 -4.94
C PHE A 10 -6.94 -0.77 -4.39
N ALA A 11 -6.74 0.11 -3.41
CA ALA A 11 -5.45 0.31 -2.77
C ALA A 11 -4.95 -0.95 -2.05
N ALA A 12 -5.83 -1.68 -1.37
CA ALA A 12 -5.47 -2.94 -0.70
C ALA A 12 -5.13 -4.07 -1.69
N ALA A 13 -5.79 -4.12 -2.85
CA ALA A 13 -5.53 -5.11 -3.89
C ALA A 13 -4.21 -4.89 -4.64
N PHE A 14 -3.72 -3.65 -4.72
CA PHE A 14 -2.50 -3.31 -5.44
C PHE A 14 -1.26 -4.06 -4.94
N SER A 15 -1.03 -4.09 -3.62
CA SER A 15 0.14 -4.72 -3.00
C SER A 15 0.29 -6.22 -3.35
N PRO A 16 -0.73 -7.08 -3.13
CA PRO A 16 -0.62 -8.50 -3.49
C PRO A 16 -0.49 -8.72 -5.01
N ILE A 17 -1.15 -7.90 -5.85
CA ILE A 17 -1.02 -8.01 -7.32
C ILE A 17 0.42 -7.72 -7.76
N ALA A 18 1.04 -6.66 -7.25
CA ALA A 18 2.41 -6.27 -7.58
C ALA A 18 3.42 -7.34 -7.15
N ILE A 19 3.25 -7.91 -5.94
CA ILE A 19 4.11 -8.98 -5.43
C ILE A 19 3.96 -10.23 -6.29
N THR A 20 2.73 -10.70 -6.55
CA THR A 20 2.48 -11.88 -7.37
C THR A 20 3.10 -11.73 -8.76
N TYR A 21 2.82 -10.63 -9.46
CA TYR A 21 3.38 -10.36 -10.78
C TYR A 21 4.91 -10.37 -10.79
N THR A 22 5.53 -9.75 -9.78
CA THR A 22 6.99 -9.73 -9.63
C THR A 22 7.55 -11.13 -9.38
N THR A 23 6.89 -11.93 -8.55
CA THR A 23 7.32 -13.31 -8.31
C THR A 23 7.13 -14.20 -9.53
N GLU A 24 6.13 -13.98 -10.37
CA GLU A 24 5.92 -14.73 -11.61
C GLU A 24 6.96 -14.36 -12.68
N THR A 25 7.35 -13.09 -12.75
CA THR A 25 8.23 -12.56 -13.81
C THR A 25 9.72 -12.71 -13.50
N TYR A 26 10.14 -12.58 -12.24
CA TYR A 26 11.56 -12.62 -11.87
C TYR A 26 12.08 -14.04 -11.61
N PRO A 27 13.36 -14.34 -11.91
CA PRO A 27 13.99 -15.61 -11.55
C PRO A 27 14.18 -15.73 -10.04
N LEU A 28 14.11 -16.96 -9.49
CA LEU A 28 14.09 -17.26 -8.05
C LEU A 28 15.18 -16.53 -7.24
N LYS A 29 16.39 -16.39 -7.80
CA LYS A 29 17.52 -15.70 -7.16
C LYS A 29 17.32 -14.19 -6.97
N LYS A 30 16.49 -13.54 -7.80
CA LYS A 30 16.23 -12.09 -7.75
C LYS A 30 14.87 -11.72 -7.14
N ARG A 31 13.97 -12.71 -6.98
CA ARG A 31 12.63 -12.48 -6.41
C ARG A 31 12.66 -11.84 -5.04
N LEU A 32 13.52 -12.36 -4.14
CA LEU A 32 13.62 -11.83 -2.77
C LEU A 32 14.00 -10.35 -2.77
N THR A 33 15.02 -9.96 -3.54
CA THR A 33 15.44 -8.55 -3.65
C THR A 33 14.35 -7.68 -4.24
N ALA A 34 13.65 -8.13 -5.28
CA ALA A 34 12.58 -7.37 -5.90
C ALA A 34 11.38 -7.15 -4.94
N VAL A 35 10.98 -8.19 -4.20
CA VAL A 35 9.90 -8.08 -3.20
C VAL A 35 10.30 -7.19 -2.03
N SER A 36 11.55 -7.27 -1.56
CA SER A 36 12.07 -6.36 -0.53
C SER A 36 12.04 -4.91 -1.02
N PHE A 37 12.41 -4.66 -2.28
CA PHE A 37 12.37 -3.32 -2.86
C PHE A 37 10.94 -2.75 -2.95
N ILE A 38 9.96 -3.59 -3.33
CA ILE A 38 8.54 -3.21 -3.34
C ILE A 38 8.08 -2.83 -1.93
N SER A 39 8.39 -3.68 -0.94
CA SER A 39 8.00 -3.45 0.46
C SER A 39 8.62 -2.17 1.03
N THR A 40 9.91 -1.92 0.78
CA THR A 40 10.59 -0.69 1.22
C THR A 40 10.04 0.54 0.52
N SER A 41 9.75 0.45 -0.78
CA SER A 41 9.13 1.56 -1.54
C SER A 41 7.74 1.88 -1.03
N PHE A 42 6.94 0.86 -0.71
CA PHE A 42 5.62 1.04 -0.12
C PHE A 42 5.71 1.76 1.23
N MET A 43 6.64 1.34 2.09
CA MET A 43 6.88 1.98 3.38
C MET A 43 7.34 3.44 3.23
N LEU A 44 8.27 3.71 2.31
CA LEU A 44 8.76 5.06 2.01
C LEU A 44 7.64 5.96 1.46
N SER A 45 6.74 5.41 0.64
CA SER A 45 5.61 6.16 0.07
C SER A 45 4.63 6.65 1.14
N GLY A 46 4.46 5.92 2.25
CA GLY A 46 3.65 6.37 3.38
C GLY A 46 4.21 7.65 4.00
N ILE A 47 5.53 7.69 4.22
CA ILE A 47 6.24 8.85 4.78
C ILE A 47 6.16 10.04 3.82
N LEU A 48 6.54 9.84 2.56
CA LEU A 48 6.55 10.89 1.54
C LEU A 48 5.14 11.40 1.26
N GLY A 49 4.16 10.50 1.18
CA GLY A 49 2.76 10.83 0.91
C GLY A 49 2.15 11.69 2.01
N GLN A 50 2.43 11.39 3.27
CA GLN A 50 1.96 12.21 4.39
C GLN A 50 2.59 13.60 4.39
N ASN A 51 3.92 13.70 4.31
CA ASN A 51 4.63 14.98 4.25
C ASN A 51 4.16 15.84 3.07
N PHE A 52 4.03 15.24 1.88
CA PHE A 52 3.56 15.94 0.68
C PHE A 52 2.10 16.41 0.82
N SER A 53 1.24 15.60 1.45
CA SER A 53 -0.15 15.97 1.71
C SER A 53 -0.26 17.14 2.69
N GLU A 54 0.55 17.15 3.75
CA GLU A 54 0.58 18.24 4.74
C GLU A 54 1.04 19.57 4.10
N ILE A 55 2.08 19.54 3.27
CA ILE A 55 2.55 20.72 2.52
C ILE A 55 1.43 21.24 1.61
N LEU A 56 0.78 20.36 0.85
CA LEU A 56 -0.29 20.76 -0.07
C LEU A 56 -1.49 21.36 0.65
N ILE A 57 -1.94 20.77 1.77
CA ILE A 57 -3.08 21.29 2.55
C ILE A 57 -2.74 22.62 3.21
N SER A 58 -1.46 22.87 3.53
CA SER A 58 -1.05 24.16 4.11
C SER A 58 -1.18 25.33 3.13
N GLN A 59 -1.13 25.08 1.82
CA GLN A 59 -1.17 26.10 0.77
C GLN A 59 -2.48 26.09 -0.05
N PHE A 60 -3.19 24.97 -0.09
CA PHE A 60 -4.35 24.73 -0.94
C PHE A 60 -5.44 23.93 -0.22
N ASP A 61 -6.64 23.89 -0.82
CA ASP A 61 -7.72 23.02 -0.36
C ASP A 61 -7.38 21.53 -0.47
N TRP A 62 -7.97 20.73 0.41
CA TRP A 62 -7.80 19.27 0.44
C TRP A 62 -8.17 18.57 -0.89
N HIS A 63 -9.01 19.19 -1.72
CA HIS A 63 -9.42 18.68 -3.02
C HIS A 63 -8.25 18.56 -4.00
N ILE A 64 -7.22 19.42 -3.90
CA ILE A 64 -6.10 19.42 -4.85
C ILE A 64 -5.33 18.10 -4.82
N ILE A 65 -5.24 17.46 -3.65
CA ILE A 65 -4.59 16.16 -3.46
C ILE A 65 -5.27 15.12 -4.34
N PHE A 66 -6.61 15.11 -4.38
CA PHE A 66 -7.37 14.15 -5.19
C PHE A 66 -7.11 14.35 -6.68
N PHE A 67 -7.02 15.60 -7.16
CA PHE A 67 -6.69 15.89 -8.55
C PHE A 67 -5.27 15.47 -8.93
N ILE A 68 -4.28 15.79 -8.10
CA ILE A 68 -2.87 15.43 -8.33
C ILE A 68 -2.71 13.90 -8.35
N LEU A 69 -3.23 13.21 -7.33
CA LEU A 69 -3.14 11.75 -7.26
C LEU A 69 -3.91 11.09 -8.41
N SER A 70 -5.09 11.59 -8.76
CA SER A 70 -5.87 11.04 -9.88
C SER A 70 -5.12 11.17 -11.20
N SER A 71 -4.54 12.34 -11.49
CA SER A 71 -3.73 12.53 -12.70
C SER A 71 -2.52 11.60 -12.72
N LEU A 72 -1.83 11.45 -11.57
CA LEU A 72 -0.69 10.55 -11.45
C LEU A 72 -1.09 9.08 -11.69
N TYR A 73 -2.20 8.62 -11.11
CA TYR A 73 -2.69 7.26 -11.29
C TYR A 73 -3.12 6.97 -12.72
N ILE A 74 -3.74 7.92 -13.41
CA ILE A 74 -4.08 7.77 -14.83
C ILE A 74 -2.82 7.64 -15.67
N CYS A 75 -1.81 8.48 -15.45
CA CYS A 75 -0.52 8.38 -16.14
C CYS A 75 0.15 7.02 -15.90
N LEU A 76 0.18 6.56 -14.65
CA LEU A 76 0.74 5.25 -14.29
C LEU A 76 -0.05 4.10 -14.93
N ALA A 77 -1.37 4.17 -14.95
CA ALA A 77 -2.22 3.17 -15.59
C ALA A 77 -1.92 3.06 -17.10
N ILE A 78 -1.75 4.19 -17.79
CA ILE A 78 -1.38 4.22 -19.21
C ILE A 78 0.02 3.63 -19.43
N ILE A 79 0.98 3.97 -18.57
CA ILE A 79 2.35 3.44 -18.64
C ILE A 79 2.35 1.93 -18.44
N ILE A 80 1.62 1.43 -17.45
CA ILE A 80 1.49 0.00 -17.16
C ILE A 80 0.84 -0.71 -18.34
N PHE A 81 -0.30 -0.19 -18.81
CA PHE A 81 -1.04 -0.76 -19.93
C PHE A 81 -0.19 -0.88 -21.21
N ARG A 82 0.73 0.06 -21.44
CA ARG A 82 1.58 0.06 -22.63
C ARG A 82 2.87 -0.78 -22.49
N ASN A 83 3.47 -0.82 -21.31
CA ASN A 83 4.83 -1.38 -21.13
C ASN A 83 4.87 -2.72 -20.38
N VAL A 84 3.85 -3.04 -19.59
CA VAL A 84 3.84 -4.24 -18.76
C VAL A 84 3.21 -5.37 -19.58
N PRO A 85 3.98 -6.40 -19.98
CA PRO A 85 3.43 -7.54 -20.68
C PRO A 85 2.50 -8.32 -19.76
N GLU A 86 1.55 -9.04 -20.36
CA GLU A 86 0.64 -9.89 -19.60
C GLU A 86 1.42 -10.94 -18.81
N SER A 87 0.97 -11.26 -17.59
CA SER A 87 1.64 -12.27 -16.77
C SER A 87 1.72 -13.58 -17.55
N PRO A 88 2.88 -14.27 -17.54
CA PRO A 88 3.04 -15.57 -18.19
C PRO A 88 2.13 -16.66 -17.57
N VAL A 89 1.52 -16.41 -16.41
CA VAL A 89 0.65 -17.36 -15.71
C VAL A 89 -0.82 -16.97 -15.88
N LYS A 90 -1.50 -17.59 -16.84
CA LYS A 90 -2.95 -17.44 -17.04
C LYS A 90 -3.70 -18.54 -16.28
N ASN A 91 -4.06 -18.28 -15.03
CA ASN A 91 -4.94 -19.19 -14.28
C ASN A 91 -6.39 -18.99 -14.73
N SER A 92 -6.86 -19.83 -15.65
CA SER A 92 -8.23 -19.79 -16.19
C SER A 92 -9.31 -20.35 -15.27
N ASP A 93 -8.94 -20.93 -14.11
CA ASP A 93 -9.85 -21.60 -13.16
C ASP A 93 -9.92 -20.88 -11.80
N VAL A 94 -10.13 -19.56 -11.80
CA VAL A 94 -10.25 -18.80 -10.55
C VAL A 94 -11.62 -19.05 -9.91
N GLN A 95 -11.72 -20.12 -9.11
CA GLN A 95 -12.92 -20.44 -8.32
C GLN A 95 -12.93 -19.59 -7.04
N ILE A 96 -13.17 -18.28 -7.18
CA ILE A 96 -13.16 -17.26 -6.10
C ILE A 96 -14.01 -17.70 -4.89
N LEU A 97 -15.14 -18.37 -5.15
CA LEU A 97 -16.05 -18.88 -4.12
C LEU A 97 -15.42 -19.99 -3.24
N LYS A 98 -14.56 -20.86 -3.79
CA LYS A 98 -13.86 -21.88 -3.00
C LYS A 98 -12.71 -21.29 -2.17
N TYR A 99 -12.06 -20.24 -2.65
CA TYR A 99 -11.04 -19.50 -1.90
C TYR A 99 -11.60 -18.86 -0.62
N PHE A 100 -12.84 -18.34 -0.68
CA PHE A 100 -13.49 -17.77 0.51
C PHE A 100 -13.84 -18.83 1.57
N SER A 101 -14.12 -20.07 1.15
CA SER A 101 -14.34 -21.18 2.08
C SER A 101 -13.09 -21.51 2.90
N ASN A 102 -11.91 -21.45 2.27
CA ASN A 102 -10.61 -21.70 2.93
C ASN A 102 -10.23 -20.57 3.91
N PHE A 103 -10.85 -19.39 3.82
CA PHE A 103 -10.59 -18.28 4.74
C PHE A 103 -10.98 -18.62 6.19
N LYS A 104 -11.95 -19.53 6.38
CA LYS A 104 -12.37 -20.02 7.70
C LYS A 104 -11.25 -20.80 8.42
N ASP A 105 -10.33 -21.40 7.67
CA ASP A 105 -9.24 -22.18 8.25
C ASP A 105 -8.10 -21.29 8.78
N PHE A 106 -7.88 -20.13 8.14
CA PHE A 106 -6.96 -19.11 8.65
C PHE A 106 -7.43 -18.53 9.98
N ALA A 107 -8.74 -18.30 10.13
CA ALA A 107 -9.33 -17.81 11.38
C ALA A 107 -9.25 -18.84 12.53
N LYS A 108 -9.19 -20.15 12.22
CA LYS A 108 -9.05 -21.20 13.23
C LYS A 108 -7.60 -21.42 13.68
N ASN A 109 -6.63 -20.98 12.89
CA ASN A 109 -5.22 -21.21 13.20
C ASN A 109 -4.69 -20.18 14.22
N ARG A 110 -4.58 -20.59 15.48
CA ARG A 110 -4.13 -19.72 16.58
C ARG A 110 -2.76 -19.08 16.32
N LYS A 111 -1.84 -19.75 15.61
CA LYS A 111 -0.53 -19.18 15.26
C LYS A 111 -0.67 -18.01 14.27
N VAL A 112 -1.58 -18.14 13.29
CA VAL A 112 -1.87 -17.08 12.32
C VAL A 112 -2.52 -15.89 13.01
N LEU A 113 -3.48 -16.13 13.92
CA LEU A 113 -4.10 -15.06 14.71
C LEU A 113 -3.08 -14.30 15.57
N ILE A 114 -2.17 -15.02 16.25
CA ILE A 114 -1.10 -14.40 17.03
C ILE A 114 -0.18 -13.58 16.12
N CYS A 115 0.18 -14.10 14.95
CA CYS A 115 0.98 -13.36 13.97
C CYS A 115 0.28 -12.06 13.54
N TYR A 116 -1.02 -12.11 13.22
CA TYR A 116 -1.79 -10.91 12.90
C TYR A 116 -1.83 -9.90 14.05
N PHE A 117 -1.96 -10.37 15.29
CA PHE A 117 -1.94 -9.48 16.45
C PHE A 117 -0.58 -8.77 16.62
N ILE A 118 0.52 -9.51 16.40
CA ILE A 118 1.87 -8.94 16.40
C ILE A 118 2.01 -7.91 15.27
N SER A 119 1.59 -8.25 14.04
CA SER A 119 1.64 -7.32 12.90
C SER A 119 0.79 -6.06 13.13
N LEU A 120 -0.38 -6.19 13.75
CA LEU A 120 -1.25 -5.06 14.09
C LEU A 120 -0.59 -4.14 15.11
N THR A 121 0.06 -4.72 16.13
CA THR A 121 0.80 -3.96 17.14
C THR A 121 1.97 -3.22 16.51
N LEU A 122 2.77 -3.90 15.67
CA LEU A 122 3.88 -3.30 14.95
C LEU A 122 3.43 -2.15 14.03
N LEU A 123 2.34 -2.35 13.28
CA LEU A 123 1.79 -1.32 12.41
C LEU A 123 1.31 -0.10 13.21
N THR A 124 0.67 -0.34 14.36
CA THR A 124 0.20 0.74 15.24
C THR A 124 1.37 1.51 15.83
N THR A 125 2.39 0.82 16.35
CA THR A 125 3.61 1.44 16.88
C THR A 125 4.31 2.27 15.81
N PHE A 126 4.38 1.76 14.59
CA PHE A 126 4.94 2.47 13.45
C PHE A 126 4.18 3.77 13.17
N ILE A 127 2.85 3.71 12.99
CA ILE A 127 2.02 4.91 12.74
C ILE A 127 2.14 5.92 13.89
N SER A 128 2.11 5.47 15.14
CA SER A 128 2.26 6.33 16.32
C SER A 128 3.62 7.02 16.38
N MET A 129 4.70 6.32 16.03
CA MET A 129 6.03 6.92 15.94
C MET A 129 6.04 8.08 14.93
N TYR A 130 5.42 7.93 13.76
CA TYR A 130 5.35 9.01 12.77
C TYR A 130 4.53 10.20 13.24
N ALA A 131 3.37 9.94 13.86
CA ALA A 131 2.52 11.01 14.38
C ALA A 131 3.28 11.87 15.39
N VAL A 132 4.02 11.24 16.32
CA VAL A 132 4.81 11.91 17.34
C VAL A 132 5.99 12.67 16.74
N ILE A 133 6.72 12.08 15.79
CA ILE A 133 7.83 12.78 15.11
C ILE A 133 7.31 14.02 14.37
N ASN A 134 6.17 13.91 13.69
CA ASN A 134 5.58 15.04 12.98
C ASN A 134 5.21 16.18 13.94
N GLU A 135 4.61 15.84 15.09
CA GLU A 135 4.28 16.79 16.15
C GLU A 135 5.53 17.46 16.77
N PHE A 136 6.62 16.71 16.96
CA PHE A 136 7.90 17.26 17.41
C PHE A 136 8.51 18.25 16.39
N ILE A 137 8.46 17.91 15.10
CA ILE A 137 8.94 18.80 14.04
C ILE A 137 8.11 20.09 14.04
N LEU A 138 6.78 19.98 14.05
CA LEU A 138 5.87 21.14 14.01
C LEU A 138 5.97 22.03 15.25
N SER A 139 6.08 21.46 16.45
CA SER A 139 6.25 22.22 17.70
C SER A 139 7.58 22.97 17.77
N GLY A 140 8.67 22.41 17.24
CA GLY A 140 9.94 23.09 17.08
C GLY A 140 9.88 24.29 16.12
N PHE A 141 9.06 24.22 15.06
CA PHE A 141 8.81 25.34 14.16
C PHE A 141 7.93 26.43 14.78
N TYR A 142 6.93 26.06 15.60
CA TYR A 142 6.02 27.02 16.22
C TYR A 142 6.68 27.85 17.33
N THR A 143 7.67 27.30 18.03
CA THR A 143 8.38 27.97 19.14
C THR A 143 9.42 29.01 18.66
N ARG A 144 9.74 29.03 17.35
CA ARG A 144 10.71 29.96 16.73
C ARG A 144 10.07 31.15 16.00
N ARG A 145 8.76 31.32 16.05
CA ARG A 145 8.06 32.52 15.56
C ARG A 145 7.54 33.38 16.70
#